data_AF-A0A5K1B1L1-F1
#
_entry.id   AF-A0A5K1B1L1-F1
#
_cell.length_a   1.000
_cell.length_b   1.000
_cell.length_c   1.000
_cell.angle_alpha   90.00
_cell.angle_beta   90.00
_cell.angle_gamma   90.00
#
_symmetry.space_group_name_H-M   'P 1'
#
loop_
_entity.id
_entity.type
_entity.pdbx_description
1 polymer ?
#
loop_
_entity_poly.entity_id
_entity_poly.type
_entity_poly.pdbx_seq_one_letter_code
_entity_poly.pdbx_strand_id
1 'polypeptide(L)'
;YSTIAWGASVHKGKQPDVEYGLKASTTAGTVFNVLSALGDVAFAYAGHNVVLEIQASIPSTPDKPSKKPMWKGVVFAYIVVALCYFPVALIGYWYFGNDVADNILMSLEKPRWLVTVANIFVVIHVVGSYQ
;
A
#
# COMPACT_ATOMS: atom_id res chain seq x y z
N TYR A 1 2.08 9.60 2.51
CA TYR A 1 1.23 9.10 1.41
C TYR A 1 -0.05 8.46 1.95
N SER A 2 0.06 7.36 2.70
CA SER A 2 -1.09 6.63 3.28
C SER A 2 -2.00 7.51 4.13
N THR A 3 -1.46 8.20 5.14
CA THR A 3 -2.26 9.04 6.06
C THR A 3 -2.98 10.19 5.37
N ILE A 4 -2.34 10.80 4.37
CA ILE A 4 -2.94 11.87 3.58
C ILE A 4 -4.10 11.31 2.74
N ALA A 5 -3.90 10.15 2.11
CA ALA A 5 -4.91 9.52 1.27
C ALA A 5 -6.18 9.16 2.06
N TRP A 6 -6.06 8.34 3.09
CA TRP A 6 -7.24 7.92 3.84
C TRP A 6 -7.84 9.07 4.68
N GLY A 7 -7.00 9.95 5.26
CA GLY A 7 -7.47 11.08 6.04
C GLY A 7 -8.29 12.08 5.21
N ALA A 8 -7.84 12.36 3.98
CA ALA A 8 -8.59 13.21 3.05
C ALA A 8 -9.91 12.56 2.61
N SER A 9 -9.93 11.23 2.39
CA SER A 9 -11.15 10.48 2.08
C SER A 9 -12.16 10.52 3.22
N VAL A 10 -11.72 10.35 4.48
CA VAL A 10 -12.61 10.47 5.66
C VAL A 10 -13.19 11.88 5.76
N HIS A 11 -12.36 12.91 5.63
CA HIS A 11 -12.80 14.30 5.77
C HIS A 11 -13.85 14.70 4.72
N LYS A 12 -13.78 14.15 3.51
CA LYS A 12 -14.75 14.49 2.44
C LYS A 12 -16.11 13.81 2.62
N GLY A 13 -16.19 12.69 3.34
CA GLY A 13 -17.43 11.91 3.51
C GLY A 13 -17.87 11.18 2.24
N LYS A 14 -18.64 10.09 2.38
CA LYS A 14 -19.04 9.20 1.27
C LYS A 14 -19.65 9.99 0.09
N GLN A 15 -19.21 9.71 -1.14
CA GLN A 15 -19.84 10.30 -2.34
C GLN A 15 -21.27 9.76 -2.53
N PRO A 16 -22.21 10.56 -3.06
CA PRO A 16 -23.50 10.04 -3.50
C PRO A 16 -23.28 9.05 -4.66
N ASP A 17 -24.11 7.99 -4.72
CA ASP A 17 -24.14 7.01 -5.81
C ASP A 17 -22.89 6.11 -6.00
N VAL A 18 -22.20 5.76 -4.91
CA VAL A 18 -21.06 4.82 -4.95
C VAL A 18 -21.51 3.38 -5.15
N GLU A 19 -21.02 2.73 -6.22
CA GLU A 19 -21.18 1.29 -6.47
C GLU A 19 -20.05 0.46 -5.86
N TYR A 20 -20.41 -0.71 -5.30
CA TYR A 20 -19.48 -1.69 -4.70
C TYR A 20 -19.52 -3.06 -5.38
N GLY A 21 -19.99 -3.14 -6.63
CA GLY A 21 -20.09 -4.40 -7.38
C GLY A 21 -18.76 -4.89 -7.94
N LEU A 22 -18.76 -6.00 -8.67
CA LEU A 22 -17.59 -6.38 -9.46
C LEU A 22 -17.48 -5.47 -10.69
N LYS A 23 -16.29 -4.91 -10.96
CA LYS A 23 -16.03 -4.10 -12.16
C LYS A 23 -16.28 -4.84 -13.48
N ALA A 24 -16.02 -6.15 -13.51
CA ALA A 24 -16.12 -6.94 -14.72
C ALA A 24 -17.52 -7.54 -14.87
N SER A 25 -18.10 -7.41 -16.06
CA SER A 25 -19.39 -8.03 -16.43
C SER A 25 -19.26 -9.48 -16.90
N THR A 26 -18.03 -9.98 -17.12
CA THR A 26 -17.75 -11.33 -17.60
C THR A 26 -16.98 -12.14 -16.56
N THR A 27 -17.23 -13.45 -16.50
CA THR A 27 -16.52 -14.36 -15.59
C THR A 27 -15.01 -14.32 -15.80
N ALA A 28 -14.56 -14.30 -17.05
CA ALA A 28 -13.13 -14.21 -17.37
C ALA A 28 -12.51 -12.91 -16.85
N GLY A 29 -13.18 -11.77 -17.05
CA GLY A 29 -12.72 -10.47 -16.54
C GLY A 29 -12.63 -10.46 -15.01
N THR A 30 -13.60 -11.07 -14.31
CA THR A 30 -13.56 -11.22 -12.85
C THR A 30 -12.36 -12.05 -12.41
N VAL A 31 -12.07 -13.17 -13.07
CA VAL A 31 -10.91 -14.01 -12.75
C VAL A 31 -9.61 -13.24 -12.95
N PHE A 32 -9.44 -12.54 -14.08
CA PHE A 32 -8.23 -11.74 -14.32
C PHE A 32 -8.08 -10.62 -13.29
N ASN A 33 -9.16 -9.92 -12.94
CA ASN A 33 -9.12 -8.88 -11.90
C ASN A 33 -8.68 -9.45 -10.54
N VAL A 34 -9.15 -10.65 -10.16
CA VAL A 34 -8.72 -11.31 -8.93
C VAL A 34 -7.23 -11.66 -8.99
N LEU A 35 -6.75 -12.20 -10.11
CA LEU A 35 -5.33 -12.54 -10.28
C LEU A 35 -4.45 -11.29 -10.25
N SER A 36 -4.87 -10.19 -10.88
CA SER A 36 -4.18 -8.90 -10.81
C SER A 36 -4.12 -8.38 -9.38
N ALA A 37 -5.24 -8.39 -8.65
CA ALA A 37 -5.27 -7.95 -7.25
C ALA A 37 -4.36 -8.80 -6.34
N LEU A 38 -4.30 -10.12 -6.57
CA LEU A 38 -3.35 -11.00 -5.87
C LEU A 38 -1.89 -10.65 -6.23
N GLY A 39 -1.62 -10.32 -7.48
CA GLY A 39 -0.32 -9.84 -7.95
C GLY A 39 0.10 -8.54 -7.26
N ASP A 40 -0.81 -7.57 -7.17
CA ASP A 40 -0.55 -6.30 -6.48
C ASP A 40 -0.24 -6.51 -5.00
N VAL A 41 -0.99 -7.38 -4.32
CA VAL A 41 -0.71 -7.76 -2.93
C VAL A 41 0.66 -8.42 -2.81
N ALA A 42 0.98 -9.38 -3.67
CA ALA A 42 2.27 -10.07 -3.64
C ALA A 42 3.44 -9.09 -3.86
N PHE A 43 3.31 -8.16 -4.81
CA PHE A 43 4.32 -7.14 -5.08
C PHE A 43 4.48 -6.17 -3.89
N ALA A 44 3.38 -5.77 -3.26
CA ALA A 44 3.40 -4.88 -2.11
C ALA A 44 4.12 -5.47 -0.88
N TYR A 45 4.31 -6.79 -0.82
CA TYR A 45 5.04 -7.51 0.22
C TYR A 45 6.37 -8.14 -0.28
N ALA A 46 6.97 -7.63 -1.36
CA ALA A 46 8.20 -8.17 -1.97
C ALA A 46 9.51 -7.95 -1.16
N GLY A 47 9.44 -7.79 0.17
CA GLY A 47 10.60 -7.57 1.03
C GLY A 47 11.50 -8.81 1.25
N HIS A 48 11.11 -9.98 0.77
CA HIS A 48 11.82 -11.25 1.00
C HIS A 48 13.26 -11.24 0.45
N ASN A 49 13.52 -10.48 -0.61
CA ASN A 49 14.85 -10.42 -1.25
C ASN A 49 15.93 -9.80 -0.34
N VAL A 50 15.54 -8.94 0.60
CA VAL A 50 16.47 -8.24 1.51
C VAL A 50 16.49 -8.83 2.92
N VAL A 51 15.62 -9.80 3.23
CA VAL A 51 15.52 -10.41 4.56
C VAL A 51 16.85 -11.04 4.98
N LEU A 52 17.51 -11.80 4.10
CA LEU A 52 18.77 -12.46 4.43
C LEU A 52 19.93 -11.46 4.61
N GLU A 53 19.94 -10.39 3.83
CA GLU A 53 20.93 -9.32 3.92
C GLU A 53 20.82 -8.57 5.26
N ILE A 54 19.60 -8.17 5.65
CA ILE A 54 19.34 -7.54 6.94
C ILE A 54 19.72 -8.50 8.07
N GLN A 55 19.31 -9.76 8.00
CA GLN A 55 19.62 -10.75 9.02
C GLN A 55 21.14 -10.97 9.19
N ALA A 56 21.91 -10.91 8.10
CA ALA A 56 23.36 -11.05 8.12
C ALA A 56 24.06 -9.87 8.82
N SER A 57 23.47 -8.68 8.79
CA SER A 57 23.99 -7.49 9.49
C SER A 57 23.74 -7.49 11.01
N ILE A 58 22.82 -8.35 11.50
CA ILE A 58 22.49 -8.44 12.92
C ILE A 58 23.54 -9.31 13.62
N PRO A 59 24.19 -8.83 14.70
CA PRO A 59 25.16 -9.62 15.45
C PRO A 59 24.59 -10.97 15.88
N SER A 60 25.32 -12.04 15.62
CA SER A 60 24.91 -13.42 15.91
C SER A 60 26.04 -14.18 16.59
N THR A 61 25.74 -14.87 17.68
CA THR A 61 26.65 -15.82 18.35
C THR A 61 25.96 -17.19 18.48
N PRO A 62 26.70 -18.29 18.74
CA PRO A 62 26.09 -19.60 18.97
C PRO A 62 24.98 -19.57 20.03
N ASP A 63 25.18 -18.79 21.10
CA ASP A 63 24.22 -18.65 22.20
C ASP A 63 23.09 -17.64 21.91
N LYS A 64 23.30 -16.72 20.95
CA LYS A 64 22.37 -15.64 20.60
C LYS A 64 22.21 -15.53 19.09
N PRO A 65 21.37 -16.40 18.47
CA PRO A 65 21.19 -16.40 17.03
C PRO A 65 20.40 -15.17 16.55
N SER A 66 20.82 -14.56 15.44
CA SER A 66 20.17 -13.39 14.83
C SER A 66 18.72 -13.63 14.38
N LYS A 67 18.27 -14.89 14.26
CA LYS A 67 16.88 -15.22 13.91
C LYS A 67 15.84 -14.62 14.87
N LYS A 68 16.16 -14.51 16.17
CA LYS A 68 15.23 -13.98 17.18
C LYS A 68 14.98 -12.47 17.00
N PRO A 69 16.02 -11.60 16.97
CA PRO A 69 15.84 -10.18 16.68
C PRO A 69 15.29 -9.95 15.26
N MET A 70 15.72 -10.74 14.27
CA MET A 70 15.20 -10.64 12.91
C MET A 70 13.69 -10.88 12.85
N TRP A 71 13.19 -11.93 13.50
CA TRP A 71 11.75 -12.22 13.55
C TRP A 71 10.96 -11.07 14.18
N LYS A 72 11.45 -10.49 15.28
CA LYS A 72 10.80 -9.31 15.90
C LYS A 72 10.76 -8.12 14.96
N GLY A 73 11.86 -7.86 14.24
CA GLY A 73 11.95 -6.81 13.23
C GLY A 73 10.95 -7.01 12.10
N VAL A 74 10.86 -8.24 11.56
CA VAL A 74 9.90 -8.59 10.50
C VAL A 74 8.47 -8.41 10.99
N VAL A 75 8.12 -8.94 12.17
CA VAL A 75 6.75 -8.78 12.72
C VAL A 75 6.39 -7.31 12.87
N PHE A 76 7.28 -6.50 13.43
CA PHE A 76 7.04 -5.06 13.58
C PHE A 76 6.91 -4.36 12.23
N ALA A 77 7.78 -4.66 11.26
CA ALA A 77 7.72 -4.09 9.93
C ALA A 77 6.38 -4.39 9.23
N TYR A 78 5.91 -5.65 9.30
CA TYR A 78 4.63 -6.04 8.71
C TYR A 78 3.42 -5.38 9.40
N ILE A 79 3.48 -5.15 10.72
CA ILE A 79 2.45 -4.36 11.43
C ILE A 79 2.42 -2.93 10.89
N VAL A 80 3.57 -2.28 10.72
CA VAL A 80 3.65 -0.92 10.17
C VAL A 80 3.14 -0.88 8.73
N VAL A 81 3.50 -1.85 7.89
CA VAL A 81 2.99 -1.98 6.52
C VAL A 81 1.46 -2.14 6.52
N ALA A 82 0.93 -3.00 7.38
CA ALA A 82 -0.52 -3.18 7.53
C ALA A 82 -1.22 -1.87 7.92
N LEU A 83 -0.67 -1.12 8.88
CA LEU A 83 -1.20 0.19 9.29
C LEU A 83 -1.15 1.24 8.17
N CYS A 84 -0.24 1.10 7.20
CA CYS A 84 -0.17 1.98 6.05
C CYS A 84 -1.13 1.57 4.93
N TYR A 85 -1.34 0.28 4.68
CA TYR A 85 -2.13 -0.21 3.55
C TYR A 85 -3.60 -0.42 3.87
N PHE A 86 -3.94 -1.03 5.00
CA PHE A 86 -5.34 -1.35 5.31
C PHE A 86 -6.23 -0.12 5.41
N PRO A 87 -5.83 0.98 6.10
CA PRO A 87 -6.67 2.17 6.12
C PRO A 87 -6.89 2.76 4.73
N VAL A 88 -5.86 2.78 3.88
CA VAL A 88 -5.96 3.29 2.51
C VAL A 88 -6.91 2.42 1.67
N ALA A 89 -6.76 1.10 1.74
CA ALA A 89 -7.60 0.17 0.99
C ALA A 89 -9.06 0.23 1.47
N LEU A 90 -9.31 0.14 2.78
CA LEU A 90 -10.66 0.09 3.36
C LEU A 90 -11.39 1.42 3.20
N ILE A 91 -10.75 2.52 3.58
CA ILE A 91 -11.37 3.86 3.53
C ILE A 91 -11.45 4.36 2.09
N GLY A 92 -10.42 4.10 1.29
CA GLY A 92 -10.42 4.43 -0.13
C GLY A 92 -11.53 3.72 -0.86
N TYR A 93 -11.67 2.40 -0.67
CA TYR A 93 -12.76 1.64 -1.27
C TYR A 93 -14.13 2.07 -0.72
N TRP A 94 -14.25 2.34 0.58
CA TRP A 94 -15.50 2.85 1.16
C TRP A 94 -15.93 4.19 0.53
N TYR A 95 -14.98 5.07 0.21
CA TYR A 95 -15.25 6.38 -0.37
C TYR A 95 -15.50 6.34 -1.89
N PHE A 96 -14.65 5.61 -2.64
CA PHE A 96 -14.66 5.61 -4.11
C PHE A 96 -15.40 4.43 -4.73
N GLY A 97 -15.61 3.34 -3.99
CA GLY A 97 -16.18 2.10 -4.51
C GLY A 97 -15.42 1.60 -5.75
N ASN A 98 -16.17 1.28 -6.79
CA ASN A 98 -15.62 0.84 -8.07
C ASN A 98 -14.90 1.95 -8.84
N ASP A 99 -15.13 3.22 -8.56
CA ASP A 99 -14.44 4.30 -9.29
C ASP A 99 -13.06 4.63 -8.71
N VAL A 100 -12.57 3.82 -7.76
CA VAL A 100 -11.19 3.94 -7.29
C VAL A 100 -10.23 3.73 -8.47
N ALA A 101 -9.37 4.71 -8.70
CA ALA A 101 -8.28 4.62 -9.65
C ALA A 101 -7.10 3.90 -8.97
N ASP A 102 -6.23 3.29 -9.78
CA ASP A 102 -5.03 2.59 -9.29
C ASP A 102 -4.16 3.50 -8.39
N ASN A 103 -4.20 4.82 -8.65
CA ASN A 103 -3.65 5.82 -7.76
C ASN A 103 -4.77 6.61 -7.05
N ILE A 104 -4.92 6.35 -5.75
CA ILE A 104 -5.93 7.02 -4.90
C ILE A 104 -5.79 8.55 -4.84
N LEU A 105 -4.60 9.12 -5.10
CA LEU A 105 -4.42 10.58 -5.19
C LEU A 105 -5.07 11.17 -6.44
N MET A 106 -5.15 10.40 -7.53
CA MET A 106 -5.88 10.84 -8.73
C MET A 106 -7.37 10.90 -8.43
N SER A 107 -7.89 9.94 -7.67
CA SER A 107 -9.30 9.94 -7.24
C SER A 107 -9.65 11.09 -6.28
N LEU A 108 -8.66 11.68 -5.57
CA LEU A 108 -8.93 12.77 -4.62
C LEU A 108 -9.29 14.11 -5.29
N GLU A 109 -8.85 14.41 -6.52
CA GLU A 109 -9.10 15.59 -7.39
C GLU A 109 -8.95 17.04 -6.81
N LYS A 110 -9.21 17.27 -5.52
CA LYS A 110 -9.15 18.56 -4.81
C LYS A 110 -8.80 18.37 -3.32
N PRO A 111 -8.02 19.28 -2.69
CA PRO A 111 -7.42 20.47 -3.29
C PRO A 111 -6.13 20.13 -4.08
N ARG A 112 -5.98 20.73 -5.26
CA ARG A 112 -4.88 20.40 -6.21
C ARG A 112 -3.49 20.56 -5.62
N TRP A 113 -3.27 21.55 -4.74
CA TRP A 113 -1.97 21.80 -4.12
C TRP A 113 -1.47 20.62 -3.29
N LEU A 114 -2.37 19.92 -2.58
CA LEU A 114 -2.02 18.78 -1.73
C LEU A 114 -1.57 17.59 -2.58
N VAL A 115 -2.26 17.36 -3.70
CA VAL A 115 -1.91 16.32 -4.68
C VAL A 115 -0.57 16.63 -5.34
N THR A 116 -0.33 17.89 -5.72
CA THR A 116 0.95 18.31 -6.30
C THR A 116 2.12 18.09 -5.33
N VAL A 117 1.98 18.51 -4.07
CA VAL A 117 3.01 18.30 -3.05
C VAL A 117 3.27 16.82 -2.81
N ALA A 118 2.22 16.00 -2.73
CA ALA A 118 2.35 14.54 -2.58
C ALA A 118 3.10 13.92 -3.77
N ASN A 119 2.79 14.33 -5.00
CA ASN A 119 3.48 13.84 -6.20
C ASN A 119 4.95 14.28 -6.24
N ILE A 120 5.29 15.51 -5.83
CA ILE A 120 6.69 15.96 -5.73
C ILE A 120 7.48 15.07 -4.78
N PHE A 121 6.92 14.75 -3.61
CA PHE A 121 7.57 13.85 -2.66
C PHE A 121 7.76 12.43 -3.24
N VAL A 122 6.79 11.92 -4.00
CA VAL A 122 6.94 10.61 -4.69
C VAL A 122 8.08 10.67 -5.69
N VAL A 123 8.17 11.73 -6.51
CA VAL A 123 9.26 11.88 -7.48
C VAL A 123 10.63 11.92 -6.78
N ILE A 124 10.77 12.73 -5.73
CA ILE A 124 12.02 12.81 -4.95
C ILE A 124 12.38 11.44 -4.37
N HIS A 125 11.41 10.72 -3.81
CA HIS A 125 11.62 9.38 -3.26
C HIS A 125 12.08 8.39 -4.33
N VAL A 126 11.40 8.33 -5.48
CA VAL A 126 11.71 7.39 -6.56
C VAL A 126 13.08 7.68 -7.16
N VAL A 127 13.39 8.95 -7.45
CA VAL A 127 14.71 9.35 -7.96
C VAL A 127 15.80 9.02 -6.95
N GLY A 128 15.59 9.28 -5.66
CA GLY A 128 16.54 8.93 -4.61
C GLY A 128 16.75 7.43 -4.43
N SER A 129 15.73 6.61 -4.72
CA SER A 129 15.81 5.14 -4.67
C SER A 129 16.43 4.51 -5.93
N TYR A 130 16.62 5.28 -7.00
CA TYR A 130 17.31 4.83 -8.21
C TYR A 130 18.81 4.95 -8.00
N GLN A 131 19.41 3.95 -7.35
CA GLN A 131 20.85 3.76 -7.17
C GLN A 131 21.20 2.29 -7.42
#